data_AF-A0A7J9MGI3-F1
#
_entry.id   AF-A0A7J9MGI3-F1
#
_cell.length_a   1.000
_cell.length_b   1.000
_cell.length_c   1.000
_cell.angle_alpha   90.00
_cell.angle_beta   90.00
_cell.angle_gamma   90.00
#
_symmetry.space_group_name_H-M   'P 1'
#
loop_
_entity.id
_entity.type
_entity.pdbx_description
1 polymer ?
#
loop_
_entity_poly.entity_id
_entity_poly.type
_entity_poly.pdbx_seq_one_letter_code
_entity_poly.pdbx_strand_id
1 'polypeptide(L)' 'MDKDTFSSDDFVGQATIFVKDLLAIGADEGSAELHPTKHSVVNAEQRYCGEIVVGLTFTKKEENDEEEYGGWRESDY' A
#
# COMPACT_ATOMS: atom_id res chain seq x y z
N MET A 1 2.29 2.14 -12.09
CA MET A 1 1.43 3.18 -12.68
C MET A 1 2.39 4.28 -13.06
N ASP A 2 2.79 4.28 -14.32
CA ASP A 2 3.49 5.38 -14.95
C ASP A 2 2.46 6.45 -15.30
N LYS A 3 2.84 7.71 -15.08
CA LYS A 3 1.94 8.84 -15.21
C LYS A 3 2.31 9.63 -16.45
N ASP A 4 1.57 9.41 -17.52
CA ASP A 4 1.69 10.19 -18.74
C ASP A 4 0.66 11.31 -18.74
N THR A 5 1.12 12.53 -19.03
CA THR A 5 0.33 13.77 -18.96
C THR A 5 -0.88 13.80 -19.91
N PHE A 6 -1.01 12.83 -20.82
CA PHE A 6 -2.03 12.80 -21.88
C PHE A 6 -2.60 11.41 -22.24
N SER A 7 -2.24 10.32 -21.54
CA SER A 7 -2.82 8.99 -21.79
C SER A 7 -3.48 8.42 -20.53
N SER A 8 -4.37 7.45 -20.73
CA SER A 8 -4.92 6.66 -19.62
C SER A 8 -3.77 5.92 -18.93
N ASP A 9 -3.73 5.98 -17.59
CA ASP A 9 -2.70 5.30 -16.80
C ASP A 9 -2.66 3.79 -17.13
N ASP A 10 -1.49 3.27 -17.48
CA ASP A 10 -1.32 1.89 -17.92
C ASP A 10 -1.20 0.90 -16.74
N PHE A 11 -1.80 -0.29 -16.90
CA PHE A 11 -1.71 -1.37 -15.92
C PHE A 11 -0.36 -2.07 -16.01
N VAL A 12 0.54 -1.78 -15.08
CA VAL A 12 1.90 -2.34 -15.03
C VAL A 12 1.95 -3.70 -14.29
N GLY A 13 0.99 -3.95 -13.40
CA GLY A 13 0.93 -5.18 -12.61
C GLY A 13 0.20 -4.99 -11.27
N GLN A 14 0.04 -6.08 -10.54
CA GLN A 14 -0.63 -6.12 -9.24
C GLN A 14 0.14 -6.95 -8.22
N ALA A 15 -0.03 -6.62 -6.94
CA ALA A 15 0.42 -7.42 -5.82
C ALA A 15 -0.74 -7.56 -4.83
N THR A 16 -0.93 -8.77 -4.28
CA THR A 16 -1.98 -9.04 -3.29
C THR A 16 -1.36 -9.13 -1.90
N ILE A 17 -1.83 -8.30 -0.98
CA ILE A 17 -1.37 -8.25 0.41
C ILE A 17 -2.52 -8.68 1.31
N PHE A 18 -2.30 -9.74 2.10
CA PHE A 18 -3.32 -10.25 3.02
C PHE A 18 -3.26 -9.46 4.34
N VAL A 19 -4.25 -8.60 4.56
CA VAL A 19 -4.32 -7.70 5.73
C VAL A 19 -5.25 -8.20 6.83
N LYS A 20 -5.76 -9.44 6.72
CA LYS A 20 -6.78 -9.98 7.63
C LYS A 20 -6.29 -10.01 9.08
N ASP A 21 -5.07 -10.48 9.30
CA ASP A 21 -4.50 -10.62 10.65
C ASP A 21 -4.18 -9.25 11.25
N LEU A 22 -3.70 -8.32 10.42
CA LEU A 22 -3.44 -6.93 10.81
C LEU A 22 -4.73 -6.22 11.26
N LEU A 23 -5.85 -6.46 10.59
CA LEU A 23 -7.16 -5.95 10.99
C LEU A 23 -7.67 -6.59 12.28
N ALA A 24 -7.50 -7.90 12.45
CA ALA A 24 -7.94 -8.59 13.67
C ALA A 24 -7.17 -8.08 14.89
N ILE A 25 -5.84 -8.06 14.82
CA ILE A 25 -4.97 -7.58 15.90
C ILE A 25 -5.24 -6.09 16.16
N GLY A 26 -5.31 -5.27 15.12
CA GLY A 26 -5.52 -3.84 15.27
C GLY A 26 -6.90 -3.45 15.84
N ALA A 27 -7.93 -4.28 15.59
CA ALA A 27 -9.25 -4.07 16.18
C ALA A 27 -9.27 -4.39 17.69
N ASP A 28 -8.52 -5.40 18.11
CA ASP A 28 -8.44 -5.86 19.51
C ASP A 28 -7.46 -4.99 20.32
N GLU A 29 -6.26 -4.71 19.80
CA GLU A 29 -5.18 -3.99 20.48
C GLU A 29 -5.20 -2.47 20.25
N GLY A 30 -5.98 -2.00 19.27
CA GLY A 30 -6.10 -0.58 18.91
C GLY A 30 -5.09 -0.11 17.85
N SER A 31 -3.96 -0.78 17.71
CA SER A 31 -3.03 -0.60 16.59
C SER A 31 -2.36 -1.90 16.19
N ALA A 32 -1.98 -2.02 14.92
CA ALA A 32 -1.23 -3.17 14.41
C ALA A 32 -0.32 -2.74 13.26
N GLU A 33 0.89 -3.30 13.20
CA GLU A 33 1.88 -2.95 12.19
C GLU A 33 2.34 -4.18 11.42
N LEU A 34 2.28 -4.11 10.09
CA LEU A 34 2.97 -4.99 9.17
C LEU A 34 4.25 -4.30 8.73
N HIS A 35 5.38 -4.88 9.12
CA HIS A 35 6.68 -4.34 8.78
C HIS A 35 6.88 -4.31 7.25
N PRO A 36 7.64 -3.32 6.73
CA PRO A 36 7.94 -3.22 5.31
C PRO A 36 8.48 -4.53 4.73
N THR A 37 7.65 -5.20 3.94
CA THR A 37 7.93 -6.53 3.39
C THR A 37 7.93 -6.47 1.86
N LYS A 38 8.79 -7.27 1.25
CA LYS A 38 8.87 -7.40 -0.21
C LYS A 38 7.68 -8.19 -0.74
N HIS A 39 6.97 -7.61 -1.70
CA HIS A 39 5.87 -8.24 -2.41
C HIS A 39 6.18 -8.29 -3.90
N SER A 40 6.02 -9.46 -4.49
CA SER A 40 6.17 -9.66 -5.93
C SER A 40 4.99 -9.07 -6.67
N VAL A 41 5.28 -8.21 -7.65
CA VAL A 41 4.31 -7.69 -8.59
C VAL A 41 4.20 -8.68 -9.75
N VAL A 42 2.97 -9.05 -10.09
CA VAL A 42 2.66 -9.94 -11.20
C VAL A 42 1.75 -9.27 -12.22
N ASN A 43 1.92 -9.61 -13.49
CA ASN A 43 1.01 -9.17 -14.54
C ASN A 43 -0.28 -10.03 -14.59
N ALA A 44 -1.16 -9.72 -15.55
CA ALA A 44 -2.40 -10.47 -15.77
C ALA A 44 -2.16 -11.96 -16.09
N GLU A 45 -0.99 -12.31 -16.63
CA GLU A 45 -0.58 -13.69 -16.92
C GLU A 45 0.16 -14.36 -15.74
N GLN A 46 0.14 -13.75 -14.55
CA GLN A 46 0.85 -14.20 -13.33
C GLN A 46 2.37 -14.30 -13.48
N ARG A 47 2.96 -13.61 -14.46
CA ARG A 47 4.42 -13.53 -14.57
C ARG A 47 4.96 -12.45 -13.65
N TYR A 48 6.12 -12.74 -13.05
CA TYR A 48 6.86 -11.79 -12.23
C TYR A 48 7.29 -10.57 -13.05
N CYS A 49 6.96 -9.38 -12.56
CA CYS A 49 7.24 -8.09 -13.19
C CYS A 49 8.05 -7.14 -12.31
N GLY A 50 8.40 -7.55 -11.09
CA GLY A 50 9.19 -6.76 -10.17
C GLY A 50 8.79 -6.98 -8.71
N GLU A 51 9.40 -6.21 -7.82
CA GLU A 51 9.13 -6.23 -6.39
C GLU A 51 8.80 -4.83 -5.89
N ILE A 52 7.88 -4.74 -4.93
CA ILE A 52 7.59 -3.54 -4.16
C ILE A 52 7.79 -3.84 -2.68
N VAL A 53 8.18 -2.83 -1.90
CA VAL A 53 8.27 -2.95 -0.44
C VAL A 53 7.08 -2.19 0.15
N VAL A 54 6.23 -2.88 0.90
CA VAL A 54 5.03 -2.29 1.50
C VAL A 54 5.04 -2.55 3.00
N GLY A 55 4.90 -1.49 3.78
CA GLY A 55 4.59 -1.55 5.21
C GLY A 55 3.19 -1.00 5.45
N LEU A 56 2.45 -1.58 6.38
CA LEU A 56 1.09 -1.17 6.71
C LEU A 56 0.99 -0.92 8.21
N THR A 57 0.39 0.18 8.60
CA THR A 57 0.03 0.45 9.99
C THR A 57 -1.47 0.65 10.05
N PHE A 58 -2.13 -0.17 10.86
CA PHE A 58 -3.51 0.02 11.24
C PHE A 58 -3.55 0.75 12.57
N THR A 59 -4.31 1.83 12.61
CA THR A 59 -4.61 2.57 13.83
C THR A 59 -6.12 2.69 13.92
N LYS A 60 -6.70 2.24 15.03
CA LYS A 60 -8.12 2.38 15.30
C LYS A 60 -8.43 3.87 15.45
N LYS A 61 -9.29 4.39 14.57
CA LYS A 61 -9.69 5.79 14.60
C LYS A 61 -10.59 6.05 15.81
N GLU A 62 -10.12 6.88 16.75
CA GLU A 62 -10.96 7.56 17.73
C GLU A 62 -11.47 8.87 17.09
N GLU A 63 -12.69 9.30 17.42
CA GLU A 63 -13.46 10.33 16.70
C GLU A 63 -12.81 11.75 16.61
N ASN A 64 -11.58 11.96 17.05
CA ASN A 64 -11.10 13.30 17.37
C ASN A 64 -9.80 13.80 16.71
N ASP A 65 -9.20 13.11 15.75
CA ASP A 65 -7.98 13.62 15.10
C ASP A 65 -8.16 13.87 13.60
N GLU A 66 -8.00 15.14 13.23
CA GLU A 66 -7.78 15.64 11.87
C GLU A 66 -6.46 15.05 11.35
N GLU A 67 -6.54 13.93 10.64
CA GLU A 67 -5.36 13.29 10.05
C GLU A 67 -4.88 14.10 8.84
N GLU A 68 -3.75 14.80 9.00
CA GLU A 68 -3.00 15.43 7.92
C GLU A 68 -2.35 14.33 7.08
N TYR A 69 -2.92 14.02 5.92
CA TYR A 69 -2.37 13.05 4.97
C TYR A 69 -1.09 13.62 4.33
N GLY A 70 0.07 13.41 4.95
CA GLY A 70 1.38 13.76 4.41
C GLY A 70 2.16 12.53 3.92
N GLY A 71 2.42 12.44 2.61
CA GLY A 71 3.40 11.50 2.06
C GLY A 71 3.25 11.23 0.56
N TRP A 72 4.38 11.27 -0.16
CA TRP A 72 4.62 10.92 -1.57
C TRP A 72 4.32 11.98 -2.64
N ARG A 73 4.98 13.15 -2.55
CA ARG A 73 5.21 14.06 -3.70
C ARG A 73 6.57 14.79 -3.58
N GLU A 74 7.65 14.11 -3.22
CA GLU A 74 9.00 14.67 -3.36
C GLU A 74 9.93 13.63 -3.96
N SER A 75 9.81 13.44 -5.27
CA SER A 75 10.85 12.96 -6.17
C SER A 75 10.29 13.11 -7.57
N ASP A 76 10.52 14.26 -8.20
CA ASP A 76 11.02 14.34 -9.57
C ASP A 76 11.39 15.80 -9.88
N TYR A 77 12.56 15.95 -10.50
CA TYR A 77 13.35 17.18 -10.70
C TYR A 77 12.72 18.16 -11.72
#